data_AF-A0A3D5RWB9-F1
#
_entry.id   AF-A0A3D5RWB9-F1
#
_cell.length_a   1.000
_cell.length_b   1.000
_cell.length_c   1.000
_cell.angle_alpha   90.00
_cell.angle_beta   90.00
_cell.angle_gamma   90.00
#
_symmetry.space_group_name_H-M   'P 1'
#
loop_
_entity.id
_entity.type
_entity.pdbx_description
1 polymer ?
#
loop_
_entity_poly.entity_id
_entity_poly.type
_entity_poly.pdbx_seq_one_letter_code
_entity_poly.pdbx_strand_id
1 'polypeptide(L)' 'MRFEHFALNVEAPVKMAQWYCEHLGLHLVFEQDEPPYMRFLADETDQVVMELYQNPNAPITNHSKNHHLVFHM' A
#
# COMPACT_ATOMS: atom_id res chain seq x y z
N MET A 1 -5.87 -22.07 3.11
CA MET A 1 -5.38 -20.85 2.43
C MET A 1 -4.83 -19.94 3.51
N ARG A 2 -3.64 -19.37 3.32
CA ARG A 2 -3.05 -18.37 4.24
C ARG A 2 -3.24 -17.02 3.58
N PHE A 3 -3.70 -16.02 4.33
CA PHE A 3 -3.80 -14.66 3.79
C PHE A 3 -2.39 -14.14 3.51
N GLU A 4 -2.16 -13.56 2.33
CA GLU A 4 -0.85 -13.05 1.93
C GLU A 4 -0.78 -11.52 2.03
N HIS A 5 -1.69 -10.80 1.38
CA HIS A 5 -1.81 -9.32 1.44
C HIS A 5 -3.05 -8.88 0.65
N PHE A 6 -3.40 -7.60 0.76
CA PHE A 6 -4.24 -6.90 -0.22
C PHE A 6 -3.42 -5.82 -0.92
N ALA A 7 -3.74 -5.53 -2.19
CA ALA A 7 -2.97 -4.58 -3.00
C ALA A 7 -3.82 -3.37 -3.41
N LEU A 8 -3.23 -2.17 -3.32
CA LEU A 8 -3.86 -0.92 -3.73
C LEU A 8 -3.08 -0.27 -4.88
N ASN A 9 -3.79 0.00 -5.99
CA ASN A 9 -3.29 0.81 -7.08
C ASN A 9 -3.46 2.30 -6.73
N VAL A 10 -2.36 2.99 -6.41
CA VAL A 10 -2.34 4.34 -5.85
C VAL A 10 -1.47 5.29 -6.67
N GLU A 11 -1.71 6.59 -6.50
CA GLU A 11 -1.00 7.63 -7.26
C GLU A 11 0.45 7.84 -6.81
N ALA A 12 0.76 7.57 -5.53
CA ALA A 12 2.07 7.82 -4.95
C ALA A 12 2.47 6.71 -3.96
N PRO A 13 2.78 5.48 -4.43
CA PRO A 13 3.03 4.32 -3.55
C PRO A 13 4.20 4.55 -2.59
N VAL A 14 5.27 5.20 -3.05
CA VAL A 14 6.45 5.52 -2.22
C VAL A 14 6.09 6.44 -1.04
N LYS A 15 5.40 7.55 -1.32
CA LYS A 15 5.01 8.52 -0.29
C LYS A 15 4.00 7.94 0.69
N MET A 16 3.05 7.15 0.19
CA MET A 16 2.08 6.48 1.04
C MET A 16 2.76 5.47 1.96
N ALA A 17 3.67 4.64 1.43
CA ALA A 17 4.43 3.68 2.23
C ALA A 17 5.20 4.35 3.36
N GLN A 18 5.89 5.47 3.07
CA GLN A 18 6.58 6.27 4.09
C GLN A 18 5.63 6.73 5.20
N TRP A 19 4.45 7.23 4.83
CA TRP A 19 3.44 7.65 5.81
C TRP A 19 2.98 6.50 6.71
N TYR A 20 2.73 5.32 6.14
CA TYR A 20 2.37 4.13 6.91
C TYR A 20 3.48 3.69 7.87
N CYS A 21 4.74 3.76 7.44
CA CYS A 21 5.88 3.45 8.30
C CYS A 21 6.03 4.46 9.44
N GLU A 22 5.93 5.75 9.13
CA GLU A 22 6.12 6.84 10.12
C GLU A 22 5.00 6.90 11.16
N HIS A 23 3.76 6.64 10.77
CA HIS A 23 2.59 6.90 11.62
C HIS A 23 1.90 5.66 12.17
N LEU A 24 2.06 4.50 11.53
CA LEU A 24 1.36 3.27 11.91
C LEU A 24 2.30 2.11 12.27
N GLY A 25 3.61 2.35 12.32
CA GLY A 25 4.59 1.36 12.76
C GLY A 25 4.76 0.18 11.80
N LEU A 26 4.25 0.28 10.57
CA LEU A 26 4.53 -0.71 9.52
C LEU A 26 5.98 -0.57 9.06
N HIS A 27 6.54 -1.62 8.45
CA HIS A 27 7.87 -1.55 7.86
C HIS A 27 7.90 -2.15 6.46
N LEU A 28 8.83 -1.68 5.64
CA LEU A 28 9.03 -2.18 4.28
C LEU A 28 9.73 -3.54 4.32
N VAL A 29 9.12 -4.54 3.70
CA VAL A 29 9.75 -5.86 3.48
C VAL A 29 10.21 -6.07 2.04
N PHE A 30 9.68 -5.27 1.10
CA PHE A 30 10.11 -5.23 -0.28
C PHE A 30 9.82 -3.85 -0.89
N GLU A 31 10.77 -3.37 -1.69
CA GLU A 31 10.63 -2.15 -2.48
C GLU A 31 11.21 -2.33 -3.88
N GLN A 32 10.62 -1.62 -4.84
CA GLN A 32 11.10 -1.54 -6.22
C GLN A 32 11.08 -0.08 -6.67
N ASP A 33 12.21 0.46 -7.10
CA ASP A 33 12.31 1.88 -7.49
C ASP A 33 12.01 2.16 -8.96
N GLU A 34 11.61 1.13 -9.70
CA GLU A 34 11.15 1.23 -11.08
C GLU A 34 9.65 0.89 -11.16
N PRO A 35 8.91 1.41 -12.17
CA PRO A 35 7.51 1.06 -12.38
C PRO A 35 7.27 -0.47 -12.31
N PRO A 36 6.26 -0.94 -11.55
CA PRO A 36 5.14 -0.17 -10.98
C PRO A 36 5.37 0.39 -9.56
N TYR A 37 6.62 0.54 -9.11
CA TYR A 37 6.98 1.10 -7.81
C TYR A 37 6.39 0.33 -6.61
N MET A 38 6.44 -1.00 -6.64
CA MET A 38 5.88 -1.85 -5.58
C MET A 38 6.47 -1.54 -4.19
N ARG A 39 5.61 -1.54 -3.17
CA ARG A 39 5.95 -1.40 -1.76
C ARG A 39 5.14 -2.40 -0.95
N PHE A 40 5.81 -3.41 -0.37
CA PHE A 40 5.16 -4.34 0.54
C PHE A 40 5.43 -3.94 1.98
N LEU A 41 4.37 -3.85 2.76
CA LEU A 41 4.37 -3.40 4.14
C LEU A 41 3.95 -4.55 5.05
N ALA A 42 4.73 -4.78 6.11
CA ALA A 42 4.43 -5.73 7.15
C ALA A 42 4.16 -5.03 8.49
N ASP A 43 3.37 -5.69 9.34
CA ASP A 43 3.16 -5.29 10.73
C ASP A 43 4.33 -5.71 11.63
N GLU A 44 4.23 -5.44 12.93
CA GLU A 44 5.24 -5.81 13.93
C GLU A 44 5.48 -7.33 14.08
N THR A 45 4.63 -8.17 13.49
CA THR A 45 4.74 -9.64 13.50
C THR A 45 5.41 -10.20 12.23
N ASP A 46 5.94 -9.32 11.38
CA ASP A 46 6.50 -9.61 10.05
C ASP A 46 5.48 -10.23 9.08
N GLN A 47 4.18 -10.13 9.38
CA GLN A 47 3.14 -10.52 8.43
C GLN A 47 2.92 -9.39 7.44
N VAL A 48 3.11 -9.69 6.16
CA VAL A 48 2.76 -8.77 5.09
C VAL A 48 1.27 -8.53 5.10
N VAL A 49 0.86 -7.28 5.19
CA VAL A 49 -0.56 -6.90 5.26
C VAL A 49 -0.99 -6.18 3.99
N MET A 50 -0.10 -5.40 3.37
CA MET A 50 -0.47 -4.48 2.31
C MET A 50 0.62 -4.34 1.23
N GLU A 51 0.18 -4.29 -0.02
CA GLU A 51 0.99 -3.85 -1.17
C GLU A 51 0.46 -2.51 -1.70
N LEU A 52 1.37 -1.56 -1.93
CA LEU A 52 1.10 -0.32 -2.65
C LEU A 52 1.87 -0.32 -3.96
N TYR A 53 1.19 -0.05 -5.06
CA TYR A 53 1.81 0.02 -6.39
C TYR A 53 1.12 1.08 -7.27
N GLN A 54 1.71 1.38 -8.42
CA GLN A 54 1.15 2.27 -9.42
C GLN A 54 1.18 1.61 -10.79
N ASN A 55 0.00 1.26 -11.31
CA ASN A 55 -0.18 0.74 -12.66
C ASN A 55 -1.19 1.63 -13.43
N PRO A 56 -0.73 2.43 -14.41
CA PRO A 56 -1.60 3.32 -15.17
C PRO A 56 -2.55 2.58 -16.15
N ASN A 57 -2.36 1.28 -16.37
CA ASN A 57 -3.25 0.47 -17.21
C ASN A 57 -4.57 0.09 -16.51
N ALA A 58 -4.68 0.34 -15.20
CA ALA A 58 -5.89 0.10 -14.42
C ALA A 58 -6.35 1.40 -13.72
N PRO A 59 -7.63 1.54 -13.36
CA PRO A 59 -8.10 2.69 -12.60
C PRO A 59 -7.32 2.85 -11.29
N ILE A 60 -6.85 4.06 -11.05
CA ILE A 60 -6.25 4.47 -9.78
C ILE A 60 -7.37 5.11 -8.95
N THR A 61 -7.70 4.51 -7.81
CA THR A 61 -8.79 4.98 -6.96
C THR A 61 -8.37 6.23 -6.20
N ASN A 62 -9.08 7.35 -6.41
CA ASN A 62 -8.89 8.54 -5.60
C ASN A 62 -9.70 8.43 -4.31
N HIS A 63 -9.11 7.82 -3.28
CA HIS A 63 -9.75 7.61 -1.98
C HIS A 63 -10.16 8.90 -1.29
N SER A 64 -9.51 10.05 -1.56
CA SER A 64 -9.87 11.33 -0.95
C SER A 64 -11.23 11.89 -1.40
N LYS A 65 -11.74 11.41 -2.55
CA LYS A 65 -13.07 11.79 -3.06
C LYS A 65 -14.19 10.88 -2.54
N ASN A 66 -13.84 9.74 -1.95
CA ASN A 66 -14.80 8.78 -1.42
C ASN A 66 -15.06 9.06 0.05
N HIS A 67 -16.27 8.74 0.53
CA HIS A 67 -16.56 8.75 1.96
C HIS A 67 -15.62 7.76 2.67
N HIS A 68 -15.00 8.14 3.80
CA HIS A 68 -14.01 7.30 4.48
C HIS A 68 -14.53 5.91 4.90
N LEU A 69 -15.85 5.76 5.09
CA LEU A 69 -16.46 4.45 5.37
C LEU A 69 -16.39 3.47 4.18
N VAL A 70 -16.14 3.94 2.96
CA VAL A 70 -15.94 3.09 1.77
C VAL A 70 -14.66 2.27 1.91
N PHE A 71 -13.61 2.85 2.49
CA PHE A 71 -12.34 2.19 2.75
C PHE A 71 -11.71 2.78 4.01
N HIS A 72 -11.60 1.96 5.03
CA HIS A 72 -11.01 2.29 6.31
C HIS A 72 -10.10 1.13 6.75
N MET A 73 -9.05 1.46 7.50
CA MET A 73 -8.12 0.52 8.10
C MET A 73 -8.22 0.63 9.62
#